data_AF-A0A496QZJ8-F1
#
_entry.id   AF-A0A496QZJ8-F1
#
_cell.length_a   1.000
_cell.length_b   1.000
_cell.length_c   1.000
_cell.angle_alpha   90.00
_cell.angle_beta   90.00
_cell.angle_gamma   90.00
#
_symmetry.space_group_name_H-M   'P 1'
#
loop_
_entity.id
_entity.type
_entity.pdbx_description
1 polymer ?
#
loop_
_entity_poly.entity_id
_entity_poly.type
_entity_poly.pdbx_seq_one_letter_code
_entity_poly.pdbx_strand_id
1 'polypeptide(L)'
;MKFRHKSALMMFILGSFVILLLTVTYYFFSRNSAIEHAQNTDINLAKDSAHEINQLLMEKGRVAVTITTAPVLTSALMASNSELANLDDAERHERIDELNAQWMAAGSVADPVVRSALENPAADYLRAQQAAIPGEYGELFVTDRYGVLVAATEKLTTLAHAHKYWWQAGYNEGEGRIFFD
;
A
#
# COMPACT_ATOMS: atom_id res chain seq x y z
N MET A 1 -67.56 -6.41 46.38
CA MET A 1 -67.56 -6.58 44.90
C MET A 1 -68.20 -7.92 44.56
N LYS A 2 -69.26 -7.96 43.74
CA LYS A 2 -69.90 -9.22 43.31
C LYS A 2 -68.83 -10.14 42.68
N PHE A 3 -68.82 -11.43 43.03
CA PHE A 3 -67.82 -12.44 42.62
C PHE A 3 -67.39 -12.33 41.14
N ARG A 4 -68.37 -12.08 40.25
CA ARG A 4 -68.19 -11.87 38.81
C ARG A 4 -67.17 -10.78 38.44
N HIS A 5 -67.10 -9.67 39.18
CA HIS A 5 -66.14 -8.60 38.88
C HIS A 5 -64.71 -8.94 39.31
N LYS A 6 -64.52 -9.78 40.34
CA LYS A 6 -63.18 -10.23 40.75
C LYS A 6 -62.58 -11.20 39.73
N SER A 7 -63.39 -12.14 39.24
CA SER A 7 -62.95 -13.09 38.19
C SER A 7 -62.61 -12.38 36.89
N ALA A 8 -63.41 -11.40 36.46
CA ALA A 8 -63.13 -10.59 35.28
C ALA A 8 -61.82 -9.79 35.40
N LEU A 9 -61.59 -9.16 36.57
CA LEU A 9 -60.35 -8.44 36.83
C LEU A 9 -59.12 -9.36 36.79
N MET A 10 -59.22 -10.56 37.37
CA MET A 10 -58.14 -11.54 37.39
C MET A 10 -57.79 -12.06 35.98
N MET A 11 -58.80 -12.31 35.14
CA MET A 11 -58.59 -12.68 33.73
C MET A 11 -57.93 -11.54 32.95
N PHE A 12 -58.33 -10.30 33.18
CA PHE A 12 -57.73 -9.13 32.54
C PHE A 12 -56.25 -8.96 32.92
N ILE A 13 -55.92 -9.07 34.21
CA ILE A 13 -54.53 -8.99 34.69
C ILE A 13 -53.70 -10.12 34.08
N LEU A 14 -54.21 -11.35 34.07
CA LEU A 14 -53.50 -12.50 33.51
C LEU A 14 -53.26 -12.33 32.00
N GLY A 15 -54.28 -11.92 31.24
CA GLY A 15 -54.15 -11.66 29.81
C GLY A 15 -53.14 -10.53 29.53
N SER A 16 -53.20 -9.45 30.30
CA SER A 16 -52.24 -8.32 30.18
C SER A 16 -50.82 -8.76 30.50
N PHE A 17 -50.62 -9.61 31.52
CA PHE A 17 -49.33 -10.16 31.87
C PHE A 17 -48.76 -11.06 30.78
N VAL A 18 -49.59 -11.92 30.16
CA VAL A 18 -49.17 -12.77 29.03
C VAL A 18 -48.76 -11.92 27.83
N ILE A 19 -49.53 -10.89 27.47
CA ILE A 19 -49.19 -9.97 26.37
C ILE A 19 -47.88 -9.24 26.67
N LEU A 20 -47.68 -8.77 27.90
CA LEU A 20 -46.43 -8.12 28.30
C LEU A 20 -45.24 -9.07 28.17
N LEU A 21 -45.36 -10.29 28.65
CA LEU A 21 -44.30 -11.31 28.56
C LEU A 21 -43.95 -11.63 27.10
N LEU A 22 -44.95 -11.81 26.24
CA LEU A 22 -44.75 -12.03 24.80
C LEU A 22 -44.08 -10.83 24.13
N THR A 23 -44.48 -9.61 24.48
CA THR A 23 -43.91 -8.39 23.92
C THR A 23 -42.44 -8.24 24.32
N VAL A 24 -42.11 -8.48 25.59
CA VAL A 24 -40.73 -8.39 26.10
C VAL A 24 -39.84 -9.44 25.46
N THR A 25 -40.30 -10.69 25.39
CA THR A 25 -39.53 -11.78 24.75
C THR A 25 -39.33 -11.54 23.26
N TYR A 26 -40.38 -11.13 22.55
CA TYR A 26 -40.29 -10.73 21.14
C TYR A 26 -39.33 -9.56 20.93
N TYR A 27 -39.37 -8.54 21.80
CA TYR A 27 -38.46 -7.40 21.76
C TYR A 27 -37.00 -7.85 21.89
N PHE A 28 -36.66 -8.70 22.87
CA PHE A 28 -35.30 -9.19 23.05
C PHE A 28 -34.84 -10.07 21.88
N PHE A 29 -35.71 -10.94 21.38
CA PHE A 29 -35.42 -11.77 20.21
C PHE A 29 -35.15 -10.91 18.97
N SER A 30 -36.07 -10.01 18.64
CA SER A 30 -35.98 -9.09 17.49
C SER A 30 -34.74 -8.20 17.58
N ARG A 31 -34.47 -7.64 18.76
CA ARG A 31 -33.26 -6.85 19.02
C ARG A 31 -31.99 -7.66 18.79
N ASN A 32 -31.92 -8.89 19.32
CA ASN A 32 -30.73 -9.73 19.17
C ASN A 32 -30.51 -10.13 17.70
N SER A 33 -31.57 -10.52 16.98
CA SER A 33 -31.48 -10.81 15.55
C SER A 33 -31.07 -9.59 14.74
N ALA A 34 -31.61 -8.41 15.04
CA ALA A 34 -31.22 -7.17 14.35
C ALA A 34 -29.75 -6.81 14.58
N ILE A 35 -29.24 -6.97 15.81
CA ILE A 35 -27.83 -6.75 16.14
C ILE A 35 -26.94 -7.76 15.40
N GLU A 36 -27.30 -9.05 15.41
CA GLU A 36 -26.55 -10.10 14.73
C GLU A 36 -26.50 -9.88 13.21
N HIS A 37 -27.62 -9.51 12.60
CA HIS A 37 -27.66 -9.17 11.17
C HIS A 37 -26.82 -7.94 10.83
N ALA A 38 -26.88 -6.89 11.65
CA ALA A 38 -26.04 -5.70 11.47
C ALA A 38 -24.55 -6.07 11.58
N GLN A 39 -24.15 -6.81 12.62
CA GLN A 39 -22.77 -7.26 12.81
C GLN A 39 -22.27 -8.11 11.64
N ASN A 40 -23.07 -9.08 11.18
CA ASN A 40 -22.69 -9.92 10.05
C ASN A 40 -22.57 -9.10 8.76
N THR A 41 -23.43 -8.11 8.56
CA THR A 41 -23.35 -7.20 7.41
C THR A 41 -22.07 -6.37 7.45
N ASP A 42 -21.75 -5.77 8.60
CA ASP A 42 -20.54 -4.96 8.77
C ASP A 42 -19.26 -5.80 8.56
N ILE A 43 -19.24 -7.03 9.10
CA ILE A 43 -18.11 -7.95 8.91
C ILE A 43 -17.94 -8.33 7.44
N ASN A 44 -19.04 -8.63 6.74
CA ASN A 44 -18.97 -8.98 5.33
C ASN A 44 -18.52 -7.78 4.48
N LEU A 45 -19.03 -6.58 4.75
CA LEU A 45 -18.58 -5.36 4.10
C LEU A 45 -17.08 -5.12 4.31
N ALA A 46 -16.60 -5.27 5.56
CA ALA A 46 -15.18 -5.14 5.86
C ALA A 46 -14.32 -6.18 5.12
N LYS A 47 -14.81 -7.41 4.99
CA LYS A 47 -14.13 -8.46 4.20
C LYS A 47 -14.09 -8.13 2.72
N ASP A 48 -15.19 -7.66 2.16
CA ASP A 48 -15.29 -7.29 0.75
C ASP A 48 -14.34 -6.13 0.45
N SER A 49 -14.35 -5.08 1.28
CA SER A 49 -13.39 -3.97 1.15
C SER A 49 -11.93 -4.44 1.28
N ALA A 50 -11.62 -5.32 2.23
CA ALA A 50 -10.27 -5.87 2.37
C ALA A 50 -9.87 -6.70 1.14
N HIS A 51 -10.81 -7.45 0.56
CA HIS A 51 -10.58 -8.21 -0.66
C HIS A 51 -10.31 -7.28 -1.85
N GLU A 52 -11.10 -6.23 -2.04
CA GLU A 52 -10.92 -5.23 -3.09
C GLU A 52 -9.55 -4.54 -2.99
N ILE A 53 -9.16 -4.10 -1.79
CA ILE A 53 -7.84 -3.52 -1.55
C ILE A 53 -6.74 -4.52 -1.92
N ASN A 54 -6.88 -5.78 -1.50
CA ASN A 54 -5.89 -6.80 -1.83
C ASN A 54 -5.78 -7.05 -3.34
N GLN A 55 -6.90 -7.09 -4.07
CA GLN A 55 -6.88 -7.20 -5.53
C GLN A 55 -6.17 -6.02 -6.18
N LEU A 56 -6.47 -4.80 -5.73
CA LEU A 56 -5.84 -3.60 -6.22
C LEU A 56 -4.32 -3.63 -6.01
N LEU A 57 -3.86 -3.97 -4.79
CA LEU A 57 -2.43 -4.09 -4.49
C LEU A 57 -1.76 -5.15 -5.37
N MET A 58 -2.38 -6.33 -5.53
CA MET A 58 -1.87 -7.39 -6.39
C MET A 58 -1.78 -6.95 -7.86
N GLU A 59 -2.75 -6.18 -8.35
CA GLU A 59 -2.71 -5.58 -9.69
C GLU A 59 -1.53 -4.62 -9.82
N LYS A 60 -1.37 -3.66 -8.89
CA LYS A 60 -0.25 -2.70 -8.91
C LYS A 60 1.10 -3.41 -8.87
N GLY A 61 1.23 -4.43 -8.04
CA GLY A 61 2.44 -5.26 -7.97
C GLY A 61 2.76 -5.94 -9.31
N ARG A 62 1.77 -6.52 -9.99
CA ARG A 62 1.96 -7.14 -11.31
C ARG A 62 2.33 -6.14 -12.39
N VAL A 63 1.74 -4.95 -12.36
CA VAL A 63 2.10 -3.85 -13.28
C VAL A 63 3.55 -3.42 -13.04
N ALA A 64 3.96 -3.23 -11.79
CA ALA A 64 5.34 -2.90 -11.44
C ALA A 64 6.32 -3.96 -11.94
N VAL A 65 6.04 -5.25 -11.71
CA VAL A 65 6.86 -6.36 -12.26
C VAL A 65 6.93 -6.26 -13.79
N THR A 66 5.82 -6.03 -14.47
CA THR A 66 5.79 -5.90 -15.93
C THR A 66 6.67 -4.75 -16.42
N ILE A 67 6.57 -3.57 -15.80
CA ILE A 67 7.42 -2.41 -16.10
C ILE A 67 8.90 -2.75 -15.94
N THR A 68 9.28 -3.45 -14.88
CA THR A 68 10.69 -3.79 -14.59
C THR A 68 11.32 -4.77 -15.58
N THR A 69 10.53 -5.48 -16.39
CA THR A 69 11.05 -6.43 -17.40
C THR A 69 11.61 -5.77 -18.65
N ALA A 70 11.48 -4.44 -18.78
CA ALA A 70 11.94 -3.71 -19.96
C ALA A 70 13.48 -3.78 -20.11
N PRO A 71 14.01 -4.16 -21.30
CA PRO A 71 15.45 -4.30 -21.51
C PRO A 71 16.27 -3.03 -21.25
N VAL A 72 15.66 -1.85 -21.44
CA VAL A 72 16.30 -0.56 -21.17
C VAL A 72 16.60 -0.38 -19.68
N LEU A 73 15.73 -0.87 -18.79
CA LEU A 73 15.96 -0.85 -17.34
C LEU A 73 17.04 -1.86 -16.97
N THR A 74 16.94 -3.10 -17.45
CA THR A 74 17.92 -4.15 -17.15
C THR A 74 19.33 -3.73 -17.60
N SER A 75 19.47 -3.13 -18.79
CA SER A 75 20.76 -2.67 -19.32
C SER A 75 21.35 -1.54 -18.47
N ALA A 76 20.54 -0.56 -18.07
CA ALA A 76 20.98 0.53 -17.21
C ALA A 76 21.42 0.03 -15.82
N LEU A 77 20.64 -0.89 -15.23
CA LEU A 77 20.97 -1.51 -13.95
C LEU A 77 22.25 -2.34 -14.02
N MET A 78 22.44 -3.13 -15.08
CA MET A 78 23.68 -3.91 -15.27
C MET A 78 24.90 -3.01 -15.40
N ALA A 79 24.79 -1.88 -16.10
CA ALA A 79 25.87 -0.90 -16.21
C ALA A 79 26.21 -0.28 -14.84
N SER A 80 25.22 0.23 -14.10
CA SER A 80 25.43 0.82 -12.77
C SER A 80 26.03 -0.20 -11.79
N ASN A 81 25.46 -1.42 -11.76
CA ASN A 81 25.95 -2.50 -10.92
C ASN A 81 27.41 -2.85 -11.24
N SER A 82 27.79 -2.90 -12.52
CA SER A 82 29.15 -3.22 -12.92
C SER A 82 30.14 -2.12 -12.54
N GLU A 83 29.75 -0.85 -12.63
CA GLU A 83 30.61 0.28 -12.24
C GLU A 83 30.96 0.20 -10.76
N LEU A 84 29.96 0.03 -9.89
CA LEU A 84 30.15 -0.03 -8.45
C LEU A 84 30.75 -1.36 -7.96
N ALA A 85 30.52 -2.46 -8.68
CA ALA A 85 31.11 -3.76 -8.34
C ALA A 85 32.62 -3.83 -8.56
N ASN A 86 33.19 -2.93 -9.38
CA ASN A 86 34.63 -2.87 -9.63
C ASN A 86 35.41 -2.19 -8.50
N LEU A 87 34.72 -1.49 -7.59
CA LEU A 87 35.30 -0.85 -6.42
C LEU A 87 35.32 -1.82 -5.24
N ASP A 88 36.28 -1.68 -4.33
CA ASP A 88 36.22 -2.36 -3.05
C ASP A 88 35.07 -1.82 -2.18
N ASP A 89 34.74 -2.50 -1.08
CA ASP A 89 33.59 -2.14 -0.26
C ASP A 89 33.73 -0.75 0.40
N ALA A 90 34.95 -0.34 0.78
CA ALA A 90 35.18 0.96 1.40
C ALA A 90 35.13 2.08 0.36
N GLU A 91 35.81 1.89 -0.78
CA GLU A 91 35.79 2.81 -1.92
C GLU A 91 34.36 2.99 -2.46
N ARG A 92 33.59 1.90 -2.54
CA ARG A 92 32.20 1.96 -2.98
C ARG A 92 31.34 2.76 -2.01
N HIS A 93 31.50 2.56 -0.71
CA HIS A 93 30.74 3.31 0.30
C HIS A 93 31.05 4.81 0.23
N GLU A 94 32.34 5.17 0.19
CA GLU A 94 32.78 6.56 0.04
C GLU A 94 32.24 7.18 -1.25
N ARG A 95 32.32 6.45 -2.36
CA ARG A 95 31.80 6.91 -3.66
C ARG A 95 30.30 7.18 -3.63
N ILE A 96 29.52 6.30 -3.00
CA ILE A 96 28.07 6.46 -2.86
C ILE A 96 27.74 7.67 -1.99
N ASP A 97 28.45 7.85 -0.88
CA ASP A 97 28.26 8.98 0.02
C ASP A 97 28.58 10.32 -0.66
N GLU A 98 29.67 10.37 -1.43
CA GLU A 98 30.02 11.54 -2.26
C GLU A 98 28.93 11.87 -3.28
N LEU A 99 28.46 10.88 -4.05
CA LEU A 99 27.41 11.07 -5.05
C LEU A 99 26.11 11.53 -4.41
N ASN A 100 25.76 10.97 -3.25
CA ASN A 100 24.57 11.37 -2.51
C ASN A 100 24.69 12.80 -1.96
N ALA A 101 25.85 13.20 -1.45
CA ALA A 101 26.10 14.57 -1.00
C ALA A 101 25.99 15.57 -2.17
N GLN A 102 26.57 15.24 -3.33
CA GLN A 102 26.45 16.06 -4.55
C GLN A 102 24.99 16.18 -4.99
N TRP A 103 24.25 15.07 -5.03
CA TRP A 103 22.82 15.06 -5.37
C TRP A 103 21.99 15.95 -4.45
N MET A 104 22.21 15.86 -3.13
CA MET A 104 21.49 16.64 -2.14
C MET A 104 21.85 18.13 -2.24
N ALA A 105 23.11 18.45 -2.52
CA ALA A 105 23.58 19.83 -2.70
C ALA A 105 23.13 20.47 -4.02
N ALA A 106 22.79 19.67 -5.04
CA ALA A 106 22.35 20.13 -6.34
C ALA A 106 21.07 20.98 -6.24
N GLY A 107 21.16 22.29 -6.43
CA GLY A 107 20.03 23.20 -6.33
C GLY A 107 19.07 23.19 -7.54
N SER A 108 19.43 22.49 -8.62
CA SER A 108 18.69 22.51 -9.88
C SER A 108 18.70 21.14 -10.57
N VAL A 109 17.65 20.86 -11.35
CA VAL A 109 17.56 19.69 -12.24
C VAL A 109 18.61 19.71 -13.36
N ALA A 110 19.19 20.88 -13.64
CA ALA A 110 20.26 21.03 -14.62
C ALA A 110 21.64 20.60 -14.06
N ASP A 111 21.78 20.29 -12.77
CA ASP A 111 23.05 19.81 -12.22
C ASP A 111 23.44 18.47 -12.88
N PRO A 112 24.70 18.25 -13.32
CA PRO A 112 25.11 17.01 -13.97
C PRO A 112 24.76 15.73 -13.20
N VAL A 113 24.85 15.73 -11.85
CA VAL A 113 24.52 14.55 -11.05
C VAL A 113 23.02 14.24 -11.04
N VAL A 114 22.19 15.28 -11.13
CA VAL A 114 20.72 15.12 -11.22
C VAL A 114 20.33 14.71 -12.63
N ARG A 115 20.91 15.40 -13.61
CA ARG A 115 20.65 15.17 -15.02
C ARG A 115 20.99 13.75 -15.45
N SER A 116 22.06 13.16 -14.93
CA SER A 116 22.42 11.77 -15.27
C SER A 116 21.34 10.75 -14.91
N ALA A 117 20.58 10.98 -13.84
CA ALA A 117 19.47 10.12 -13.43
C ALA A 117 18.12 10.50 -14.06
N LEU A 118 17.93 11.75 -14.47
CA LEU A 118 16.67 12.23 -15.06
C LEU A 118 16.66 12.23 -16.59
N GLU A 119 17.82 12.34 -17.24
CA GLU A 119 17.97 12.44 -18.69
C GLU A 119 18.78 11.26 -19.23
N ASN A 120 18.21 10.07 -19.12
CA ASN A 120 18.74 8.85 -19.72
C ASN A 120 17.60 7.98 -20.29
N PRO A 121 17.91 6.99 -21.15
CA PRO A 121 16.87 6.17 -21.79
C PRO A 121 15.97 5.41 -20.80
N ALA A 122 16.48 5.03 -19.63
CA ALA A 122 15.68 4.39 -18.59
C ALA A 122 14.70 5.39 -17.95
N ALA A 123 15.13 6.63 -17.69
CA ALA A 123 14.27 7.70 -17.21
C ALA A 123 13.20 8.09 -18.23
N ASP A 124 13.55 8.13 -19.52
CA ASP A 124 12.58 8.34 -20.62
C ASP A 124 11.51 7.24 -20.64
N TYR A 125 11.93 5.99 -20.48
CA TYR A 125 11.01 4.86 -20.38
C TYR A 125 10.09 4.98 -19.17
N LEU A 126 10.61 5.28 -17.99
CA LEU A 126 9.80 5.46 -16.77
C LEU A 126 8.81 6.62 -16.92
N ARG A 127 9.21 7.74 -17.52
CA ARG A 127 8.30 8.87 -17.82
C ARG A 127 7.19 8.48 -18.79
N ALA A 128 7.50 7.65 -19.80
CA ALA A 128 6.48 7.10 -20.69
C ALA A 128 5.49 6.19 -19.94
N GLN A 129 5.96 5.36 -19.00
CA GLN A 129 5.06 4.55 -18.16
C GLN A 129 4.20 5.42 -17.22
N GLN A 130 4.78 6.45 -16.61
CA GLN A 130 4.06 7.40 -15.77
C GLN A 130 2.95 8.13 -16.55
N ALA A 131 3.25 8.57 -17.78
CA ALA A 131 2.29 9.25 -18.64
C ALA A 131 1.20 8.32 -19.21
N ALA A 132 1.45 7.01 -19.29
CA ALA A 132 0.48 6.03 -19.79
C ALA A 132 -0.73 5.86 -18.84
N ILE A 133 -0.55 6.13 -17.54
CA ILE A 133 -1.62 6.10 -16.53
C ILE A 133 -1.60 7.41 -15.72
N PRO A 134 -2.14 8.51 -16.29
CA PRO A 134 -2.08 9.82 -15.65
C PRO A 134 -2.72 9.84 -14.26
N GLY A 135 -2.01 10.42 -13.29
CA GLY A 135 -2.48 10.57 -11.91
C GLY A 135 -2.31 9.32 -11.03
N GLU A 136 -1.83 8.21 -11.59
CA GLU A 136 -1.61 6.97 -10.83
C GLU A 136 -0.28 6.98 -10.07
N TYR A 137 0.79 7.44 -10.72
CA TYR A 137 2.14 7.41 -10.16
C TYR A 137 2.66 8.82 -9.88
N GLY A 138 2.95 9.11 -8.62
CA GLY A 138 3.62 10.36 -8.22
C GLY A 138 5.06 10.39 -8.72
N GLU A 139 5.82 9.33 -8.45
CA GLU A 139 7.21 9.19 -8.87
C GLU A 139 7.48 7.73 -9.26
N LEU A 140 8.23 7.52 -10.35
CA LEU A 140 8.79 6.21 -10.70
C LEU A 140 10.31 6.32 -10.75
N PHE A 141 10.99 5.37 -10.13
CA PHE A 141 12.45 5.33 -10.13
C PHE A 141 12.96 3.90 -9.95
N VAL A 142 14.22 3.70 -10.32
CA VAL A 142 14.95 2.44 -10.12
C VAL A 142 16.31 2.71 -9.52
N THR A 143 16.71 1.83 -8.61
CA THR A 143 18.03 1.82 -7.99
C THR A 143 18.78 0.55 -8.37
N ASP A 144 20.10 0.61 -8.33
CA ASP A 144 20.95 -0.56 -8.48
C ASP A 144 20.99 -1.42 -7.20
N ARG A 145 21.81 -2.50 -7.21
CA ARG A 145 21.91 -3.45 -6.09
C ARG A 145 22.52 -2.85 -4.82
N TYR A 146 23.16 -1.70 -4.93
CA TYR A 146 23.76 -0.96 -3.81
C TYR A 146 22.84 0.18 -3.35
N GLY A 147 21.62 0.23 -3.90
CA GLY A 147 20.60 1.22 -3.56
C GLY A 147 20.90 2.61 -4.11
N VAL A 148 21.73 2.72 -5.15
CA VAL A 148 22.01 4.00 -5.83
C VAL A 148 21.00 4.23 -6.93
N LEU A 149 20.44 5.44 -6.99
CA LEU A 149 19.51 5.85 -8.04
C LEU A 149 20.14 5.76 -9.44
N VAL A 150 19.50 5.04 -10.35
CA VAL A 150 19.94 4.89 -11.75
C VAL A 150 19.08 5.73 -12.70
N ALA A 151 17.76 5.73 -12.48
CA ALA A 151 16.83 6.52 -13.26
C ALA A 151 15.61 6.91 -12.43
N ALA A 152 15.09 8.11 -12.68
CA ALA A 152 13.87 8.59 -12.06
C ALA A 152 13.05 9.49 -13.00
N THR A 153 11.75 9.59 -12.74
CA THR A 153 10.86 10.54 -13.42
C THR A 153 11.06 11.97 -12.94
N GLU A 154 11.43 12.14 -11.67
CA GLU A 154 11.59 13.44 -11.00
C GLU A 154 12.78 13.40 -10.02
N LYS A 155 13.20 14.57 -9.51
CA LYS A 155 14.32 14.66 -8.57
C LYS A 155 13.88 14.22 -7.16
N LEU A 156 14.37 13.06 -6.71
CA LEU A 156 14.21 12.58 -5.34
C LEU A 156 15.02 13.40 -4.30
N THR A 157 14.69 13.24 -3.02
CA THR A 157 15.42 13.88 -1.91
C THR A 157 16.85 13.37 -1.76
N THR A 158 17.08 12.08 -2.00
CA THR A 158 18.39 11.41 -1.88
C THR A 158 18.68 10.59 -3.12
N LEU A 159 19.95 10.29 -3.37
CA LEU A 159 20.39 9.35 -4.41
C LEU A 159 20.67 7.96 -3.83
N ALA A 160 21.12 7.89 -2.57
CA ALA A 160 21.39 6.64 -1.87
C ALA A 160 20.19 6.19 -1.03
N HIS A 161 19.70 4.98 -1.30
CA HIS A 161 18.47 4.42 -0.69
C HIS A 161 18.68 3.10 0.05
N ALA A 162 19.86 2.49 0.02
CA ALA A 162 20.09 1.17 0.65
C ALA A 162 19.79 1.11 2.16
N HIS A 163 19.83 2.27 2.83
CA HIS A 163 19.50 2.39 4.25
C HIS A 163 17.98 2.52 4.53
N LYS A 164 17.14 2.68 3.50
CA LYS A 164 15.69 2.86 3.66
C LYS A 164 15.01 1.52 3.92
N TYR A 165 14.09 1.47 4.88
CA TYR A 165 13.38 0.23 5.25
C TYR A 165 12.63 -0.37 4.05
N TRP A 166 11.94 0.46 3.25
CA TRP A 166 11.19 0.01 2.08
C TRP A 166 12.11 -0.55 0.99
N TRP A 167 13.31 0.01 0.85
CA TRP A 167 14.30 -0.45 -0.10
C TRP A 167 14.82 -1.83 0.32
N GLN A 168 15.19 -1.98 1.59
CA GLN A 168 15.65 -3.27 2.13
C GLN A 168 14.55 -4.34 2.05
N ALA A 169 13.30 -3.95 2.32
CA ALA A 169 12.16 -4.84 2.25
C ALA A 169 11.85 -5.30 0.81
N GLY A 170 12.02 -4.42 -0.18
CA GLY A 170 11.87 -4.75 -1.60
C GLY A 170 13.06 -5.52 -2.18
N TYR A 171 14.29 -5.14 -1.81
CA TYR A 171 15.53 -5.82 -2.22
C TYR A 171 15.61 -7.24 -1.69
N ASN A 172 15.18 -7.44 -0.42
CA ASN A 172 15.05 -8.76 0.20
C ASN A 172 16.30 -9.64 0.01
N GLU A 173 17.46 -9.12 0.41
CA GLU A 173 18.76 -9.80 0.28
C GLU A 173 19.14 -10.20 -1.16
N GLY A 174 18.54 -9.56 -2.16
CA GLY A 174 18.78 -9.82 -3.59
C GLY A 174 17.75 -10.75 -4.24
N GLU A 175 16.87 -11.39 -3.45
CA GLU A 175 15.80 -12.24 -3.98
C GLU A 175 14.67 -11.41 -4.62
N GLY A 176 14.54 -10.15 -4.21
CA GLY A 176 13.44 -9.29 -4.63
C GLY A 176 12.10 -9.69 -3.99
N ARG A 177 11.28 -8.69 -3.68
CA ARG A 177 9.92 -8.91 -3.16
C ARG A 177 9.05 -7.70 -3.46
N ILE A 178 7.78 -7.94 -3.78
CA ILE A 178 6.77 -6.87 -3.81
C ILE A 178 6.50 -6.42 -2.36
N PHE A 179 6.77 -5.15 -2.08
CA PHE A 179 6.59 -4.55 -0.77
C PHE A 179 5.67 -3.33 -0.87
N PHE A 180 4.72 -3.22 0.06
CA PHE A 180 3.81 -2.09 0.21
C PHE A 180 3.96 -1.56 1.65
N ASP A 181 3.96 -0.24 1.84
CA ASP A 181 4.05 0.42 3.15
C ASP A 181 2.81 1.26 3.53
#